data_AF-A0A317ETA1-F1
#
_entry.id   AF-A0A317ETA1-F1
#
_cell.length_a   1.000
_cell.length_b   1.000
_cell.length_c   1.000
_cell.angle_alpha   90.00
_cell.angle_beta   90.00
_cell.angle_gamma   90.00
#
_symmetry.space_group_name_H-M   'P 1'
#
loop_
_entity.id
_entity.type
_entity.pdbx_description
1 polymer ?
#
loop_
_entity_poly.entity_id
_entity_poly.type
_entity_poly.pdbx_seq_one_letter_code
_entity_poly.pdbx_strand_id
1 'polypeptide(L)'
;MKKSIQFYILFILTFSACKKETKIDKELPVKETITLNEALNWLSKQADTSSLVSKYPIRSTNAKSVATNDGNRIIITISGQPIYQNIKQGYRQLSIERNSKTNQIEGKFIEIIPDALYFQAKQKVDQSDFTGRILVYDLNYNLEKGSIYNNGKQIGESRPSTKSEKLAFTQNKPQLPILATFEQNSTSANGKISMARMIETCAWLQTSYVDAEGVFTVHAERYCEYFYLDDGGGGGNYNDGGINYETPSGGGGGGGSTSTPAPPPPSNIPGENNNNVDPKKMVECFGNVPSAGAAFQVKVLVVEPMPGTFFNVGPNSFGHVAIQLTKVNGDRSVTQTLGFYGSGSGLDKLISPSTIKDNGDIEYNMNANYFTDASSFQKILDYVANPPTNYHFTDFNCAAFVYNAARAGNLPVPNPTTTFGIGGPGGVGTGMSPAGWGSALRSEKAANPKANIGEGGGTAPASKGECK
;
A
#
# COMPACT_ATOMS: atom_id res chain seq x y z
N MET A 1 71.26 33.51 15.70
CA MET A 1 70.25 34.56 15.39
C MET A 1 69.56 34.47 14.02
N LYS A 2 69.72 33.39 13.21
CA LYS A 2 69.08 33.29 11.87
C LYS A 2 67.78 32.47 11.78
N LYS A 3 67.39 31.72 12.82
CA LYS A 3 66.18 30.87 12.79
C LYS A 3 64.88 31.56 13.27
N SER A 4 64.98 32.74 13.88
CA SER A 4 63.80 33.47 14.39
C SER A 4 63.10 34.29 13.30
N ILE A 5 63.79 34.70 12.23
CA ILE A 5 63.21 35.53 11.16
C ILE A 5 62.37 34.70 10.18
N GLN A 6 62.65 33.40 10.03
CA GLN A 6 61.88 32.51 9.14
C GLN A 6 60.46 32.23 9.64
N PHE A 7 60.21 32.26 10.96
CA PHE A 7 58.86 32.03 11.51
C PHE A 7 57.93 33.23 11.31
N TYR A 8 58.46 34.46 11.30
CA TYR A 8 57.63 35.65 11.09
C TYR A 8 57.16 35.81 9.63
N ILE A 9 57.94 35.35 8.65
CA ILE A 9 57.53 35.39 7.23
C ILE A 9 56.42 34.35 6.96
N LEU A 10 56.46 33.18 7.61
CA LEU A 10 55.43 32.16 7.44
C LEU A 10 54.09 32.57 8.08
N PHE A 11 54.12 33.31 9.19
CA PHE A 11 52.92 33.77 9.90
C PHE A 11 52.21 34.94 9.19
N ILE A 12 52.94 35.78 8.44
CA ILE A 12 52.34 36.89 7.66
C ILE A 12 51.66 36.36 6.38
N LEU A 13 52.12 35.24 5.82
CA LEU A 13 51.49 34.63 4.64
C LEU A 13 50.16 33.93 4.96
N THR A 14 49.94 33.45 6.20
CA THR A 14 48.66 32.82 6.59
C THR A 14 47.51 33.81 6.80
N PHE A 15 47.79 35.09 7.12
CA PHE A 15 46.74 36.12 7.21
C PHE A 15 46.35 36.72 5.86
N SER A 16 47.15 36.51 4.81
CA SER A 16 46.87 37.04 3.46
C SER A 16 45.94 36.14 2.63
N ALA A 17 45.68 34.90 3.08
CA ALA A 17 44.79 33.95 2.42
C ALA A 17 43.32 34.02 2.89
N CYS A 18 43.01 34.76 3.96
CA CYS A 18 41.64 35.08 4.36
C CYS A 18 41.17 36.38 3.70
N LYS A 19 41.25 36.49 2.37
CA LYS A 19 40.33 37.40 1.67
C LYS A 19 38.97 36.74 1.72
N LYS A 20 38.11 37.25 2.61
CA LYS A 20 36.66 37.02 2.61
C LYS A 20 36.22 37.08 1.15
N GLU A 21 35.82 35.95 0.59
CA GLU A 21 35.27 35.89 -0.76
C GLU A 21 34.25 37.01 -0.85
N THR A 22 34.55 38.00 -1.69
CA THR A 22 33.59 39.02 -2.06
C THR A 22 32.43 38.22 -2.60
N LYS A 23 31.30 38.20 -1.89
CA LYS A 23 30.05 37.70 -2.42
C LYS A 23 29.83 38.51 -3.68
N ILE A 24 30.19 37.94 -4.82
CA ILE A 24 29.67 38.37 -6.10
C ILE A 24 28.21 38.02 -5.93
N ASP A 25 27.40 39.01 -5.54
CA ASP A 25 25.97 38.99 -5.69
C ASP A 25 25.74 38.87 -7.20
N LYS A 26 25.89 37.65 -7.73
CA LYS A 26 25.29 37.30 -9.00
C LYS A 26 23.82 37.55 -8.75
N GLU A 27 23.30 38.62 -9.35
CA GLU A 27 21.87 38.82 -9.50
C GLU A 27 21.30 37.45 -9.89
N LEU A 28 20.55 36.85 -8.98
CA LEU A 28 19.89 35.60 -9.27
C LEU A 28 19.05 35.89 -10.50
N PRO A 29 19.23 35.14 -11.60
CA PRO A 29 18.49 35.39 -12.83
C PRO A 29 17.02 35.48 -12.47
N VAL A 30 16.37 36.55 -12.92
CA VAL A 30 14.95 36.78 -12.69
C VAL A 30 14.21 35.49 -13.05
N LYS A 31 13.49 34.91 -12.09
CA LYS A 31 12.74 33.67 -12.31
C LYS A 31 11.68 33.93 -13.37
N GLU A 32 11.94 33.51 -14.60
CA GLU A 32 11.01 33.69 -15.72
C GLU A 32 9.80 32.78 -15.52
N THR A 33 8.64 33.38 -15.29
CA THR A 33 7.37 32.66 -15.20
C THR A 33 6.77 32.46 -16.58
N ILE A 34 6.08 31.35 -16.78
CA ILE A 34 5.31 31.05 -17.99
C ILE A 34 3.85 31.46 -17.79
N THR A 35 3.28 32.18 -18.75
CA THR A 35 1.86 32.52 -18.78
C THR A 35 1.02 31.40 -19.39
N LEU A 36 -0.28 31.36 -19.07
CA LEU A 36 -1.20 30.40 -19.68
C LEU A 36 -1.24 30.53 -21.22
N ASN A 37 -1.22 31.77 -21.74
CA ASN A 37 -1.24 32.01 -23.18
C ASN A 37 0.03 31.50 -23.88
N GLU A 38 1.21 31.69 -23.27
CA GLU A 38 2.46 31.13 -23.80
C GLU A 38 2.42 29.60 -23.80
N ALA A 39 1.94 28.97 -22.73
CA ALA A 39 1.82 27.52 -22.64
C ALA A 39 0.87 26.96 -23.71
N LEU A 40 -0.30 27.57 -23.91
CA LEU A 40 -1.27 27.15 -24.92
C LEU A 40 -0.76 27.38 -26.36
N ASN A 41 -0.06 28.49 -26.61
CA ASN A 41 0.55 28.79 -27.90
C ASN A 41 1.76 27.88 -28.21
N TRP A 42 2.55 27.52 -27.19
CA TRP A 42 3.60 26.52 -27.34
C TRP A 42 3.01 25.15 -27.65
N LEU A 43 1.95 24.77 -26.94
CA LEU A 43 1.28 23.49 -27.14
C LEU A 43 0.77 23.38 -28.57
N SER A 44 0.02 24.37 -29.08
CA SER A 44 -0.52 24.34 -30.45
C SER A 44 0.52 24.24 -31.59
N LYS A 45 1.81 24.45 -31.28
CA LYS A 45 2.92 24.38 -32.24
C LYS A 45 3.65 23.03 -32.24
N GLN A 46 3.36 22.10 -31.31
CA GLN A 46 4.07 20.82 -31.30
C GLN A 46 3.64 19.96 -32.49
N ALA A 47 4.59 19.37 -33.22
CA ALA A 47 4.29 18.61 -34.44
C ALA A 47 3.29 17.46 -34.22
N ASP A 48 3.32 16.86 -33.02
CA ASP A 48 2.43 15.78 -32.60
C ASP A 48 1.16 16.27 -31.90
N THR A 49 0.89 17.59 -31.86
CA THR A 49 -0.34 18.08 -31.19
C THR A 49 -1.62 17.66 -31.86
N SER A 50 -1.64 17.40 -33.15
CA SER A 50 -2.87 16.98 -33.81
C SER A 50 -3.35 15.62 -33.28
N SER A 51 -2.45 14.67 -33.01
CA SER A 51 -2.77 13.39 -32.36
C SER A 51 -3.02 13.58 -30.86
N LEU A 52 -2.26 14.43 -30.17
CA LEU A 52 -2.44 14.69 -28.73
C LEU A 52 -3.74 15.43 -28.38
N VAL A 53 -4.06 16.51 -29.09
CA VAL A 53 -5.24 17.36 -28.87
C VAL A 53 -6.52 16.66 -29.37
N SER A 54 -6.43 15.83 -30.41
CA SER A 54 -7.58 15.00 -30.81
C SER A 54 -7.85 13.88 -29.80
N LYS A 55 -6.79 13.29 -29.23
CA LYS A 55 -6.88 12.21 -28.25
C LYS A 55 -7.28 12.69 -26.86
N TYR A 56 -6.84 13.89 -26.47
CA TYR A 56 -7.15 14.48 -25.18
C TYR A 56 -7.92 15.79 -25.39
N PRO A 57 -9.19 15.91 -24.95
CA PRO A 57 -9.91 17.17 -25.02
C PRO A 57 -9.32 18.16 -24.01
N ILE A 58 -8.27 18.89 -24.42
CA ILE A 58 -7.57 19.87 -23.60
C ILE A 58 -8.48 21.09 -23.43
N ARG A 59 -9.04 21.25 -22.23
CA ARG A 59 -9.88 22.40 -21.88
C ARG A 59 -9.04 23.42 -21.12
N SER A 60 -8.83 24.59 -21.71
CA SER A 60 -8.11 25.70 -21.07
C SER A 60 -8.71 26.12 -19.73
N THR A 61 -10.01 25.90 -19.52
CA THR A 61 -10.71 26.14 -18.25
C THR A 61 -10.18 25.30 -17.08
N ASN A 62 -9.51 24.20 -17.37
CA ASN A 62 -8.93 23.31 -16.36
C ASN A 62 -7.45 23.61 -16.09
N ALA A 63 -6.87 24.58 -16.80
CA ALA A 63 -5.48 24.94 -16.64
C ALA A 63 -5.24 25.72 -15.34
N LYS A 64 -4.17 25.41 -14.62
CA LYS A 64 -3.78 26.10 -13.38
C LYS A 64 -2.29 26.40 -13.39
N SER A 65 -1.92 27.58 -12.90
CA SER A 65 -0.52 27.91 -12.63
C SER A 65 -0.14 27.38 -11.24
N VAL A 66 0.94 26.62 -11.15
CA VAL A 66 1.49 26.06 -9.91
C VAL A 66 2.91 26.57 -9.74
N ALA A 67 3.19 27.19 -8.60
CA ALA A 67 4.53 27.67 -8.28
C ALA A 67 5.53 26.51 -8.16
N THR A 68 6.76 26.73 -8.60
CA THR A 68 7.89 25.81 -8.47
C THR A 68 9.09 26.56 -7.87
N ASN A 69 10.14 25.84 -7.49
CA ASN A 69 11.35 26.48 -6.97
C ASN A 69 11.99 27.44 -7.97
N ASP A 70 11.85 27.16 -9.27
CA ASP A 70 12.50 27.91 -10.35
C ASP A 70 11.55 28.82 -11.14
N GLY A 71 10.28 28.94 -10.72
CA GLY A 71 9.28 29.75 -11.40
C GLY A 71 7.86 29.21 -11.20
N ASN A 72 7.20 28.86 -12.29
CA ASN A 72 5.91 28.19 -12.27
C ASN A 72 5.77 27.21 -13.43
N ARG A 73 4.78 26.33 -13.31
CA ARG A 73 4.33 25.45 -14.39
C ARG A 73 2.82 25.59 -14.59
N ILE A 74 2.38 25.45 -15.82
CA ILE A 74 0.97 25.33 -16.17
C ILE A 74 0.60 23.86 -16.18
N ILE A 75 -0.29 23.45 -15.29
CA ILE A 75 -0.87 22.10 -15.27
C ILE A 75 -2.23 22.11 -15.95
N ILE A 76 -2.50 21.11 -16.78
CA ILE A 76 -3.80 20.91 -17.42
C ILE A 76 -4.23 19.47 -17.17
N THR A 77 -5.33 19.28 -16.46
CA THR A 77 -5.90 17.95 -16.21
C THR A 77 -6.41 17.35 -17.51
N ILE A 78 -6.05 16.09 -17.76
CA ILE A 78 -6.48 15.32 -18.94
C ILE A 78 -7.24 14.07 -18.48
N SER A 79 -8.23 13.64 -19.26
CA SER A 79 -9.09 12.49 -18.93
C SER A 79 -8.30 11.18 -18.93
N GLY A 80 -8.65 10.22 -18.08
CA GLY A 80 -8.02 8.89 -18.03
C GLY A 80 -7.41 8.61 -16.66
N GLN A 81 -7.32 7.33 -16.31
CA GLN A 81 -6.75 6.86 -15.05
C GLN A 81 -5.88 5.64 -15.32
N PRO A 82 -4.64 5.59 -14.79
CA PRO A 82 -3.85 4.38 -14.87
C PRO A 82 -4.51 3.27 -14.04
N ILE A 83 -4.30 2.03 -14.48
CA ILE A 83 -4.64 0.82 -13.75
C ILE A 83 -3.36 0.31 -13.11
N TYR A 84 -3.19 0.65 -11.84
CA TYR A 84 -2.11 0.12 -11.03
C TYR A 84 -2.69 -0.99 -10.17
N GLN A 85 -2.05 -2.16 -10.12
CA GLN A 85 -2.53 -3.26 -9.28
C GLN A 85 -4.01 -3.65 -9.56
N ASN A 86 -4.41 -3.66 -10.85
CA ASN A 86 -5.79 -3.91 -11.30
C ASN A 86 -6.85 -2.92 -10.79
N ILE A 87 -6.44 -1.81 -10.17
CA ILE A 87 -7.32 -0.74 -9.71
C ILE A 87 -7.13 0.48 -10.59
N LYS A 88 -8.21 1.00 -11.17
CA LYS A 88 -8.22 2.33 -11.79
C LYS A 88 -8.06 3.35 -10.68
N GLN A 89 -6.88 3.93 -10.56
CA GLN A 89 -6.57 4.90 -9.52
C GLN A 89 -5.63 5.99 -10.02
N GLY A 90 -5.66 7.11 -9.31
CA GLY A 90 -4.86 8.26 -9.68
C GLY A 90 -5.50 9.10 -10.79
N TYR A 91 -4.67 9.97 -11.34
CA TYR A 91 -5.04 10.91 -12.38
C TYR A 91 -3.81 11.33 -13.15
N ARG A 92 -4.04 12.03 -14.26
CA ARG A 92 -2.97 12.54 -15.10
C ARG A 92 -3.16 13.99 -15.50
N GLN A 93 -2.05 14.63 -15.79
CA GLN A 93 -2.00 16.03 -16.17
C GLN A 93 -0.89 16.26 -17.19
N LEU A 94 -1.12 17.21 -18.09
CA LEU A 94 -0.07 17.80 -18.90
C LEU A 94 0.56 18.95 -18.09
N SER A 95 1.87 18.90 -17.90
CA SER A 95 2.64 19.94 -17.22
C SER A 95 3.51 20.65 -18.23
N ILE A 96 3.33 21.98 -18.36
CA ILE A 96 4.11 22.82 -19.26
C ILE A 96 4.89 23.83 -18.43
N GLU A 97 6.20 23.88 -18.60
CA GLU A 97 7.08 24.77 -17.85
C GLU A 97 8.20 25.33 -18.72
N ARG A 98 8.83 26.41 -18.24
CA ARG A 98 10.00 27.00 -18.88
C ARG A 98 11.24 26.42 -18.21
N ASN A 99 12.07 25.74 -19.00
CA ASN A 99 13.28 25.11 -18.51
C ASN A 99 14.27 26.18 -18.02
N SER A 100 14.67 26.13 -16.75
CA SER A 100 15.51 27.15 -16.12
C SER A 100 16.93 27.24 -16.69
N LYS A 101 17.39 26.21 -17.41
CA LYS A 101 18.74 26.17 -18.01
C LYS A 101 18.75 26.62 -19.46
N THR A 102 17.76 26.19 -20.25
CA THR A 102 17.72 26.46 -21.70
C THR A 102 16.81 27.61 -22.07
N ASN A 103 16.00 28.09 -21.14
CA ASN A 103 14.93 29.06 -21.35
C ASN A 103 13.90 28.64 -22.43
N GLN A 104 13.80 27.34 -22.71
CA GLN A 104 12.81 26.80 -23.65
C GLN A 104 11.57 26.33 -22.89
N ILE A 105 10.39 26.53 -23.47
CA ILE A 105 9.16 25.93 -22.95
C ILE A 105 9.17 24.44 -23.29
N GLU A 106 8.90 23.60 -22.31
CA GLU A 106 8.78 22.15 -22.43
C GLU A 106 7.49 21.64 -21.80
N GLY A 107 7.04 20.47 -22.24
CA GLY A 107 5.82 19.84 -21.74
C GLY A 107 6.01 18.35 -21.50
N LYS A 108 5.41 17.85 -20.42
CA LYS A 108 5.48 16.46 -19.98
C LYS A 108 4.12 15.99 -19.52
N PHE A 109 3.82 14.71 -19.75
CA PHE A 109 2.71 14.08 -19.03
C PHE A 109 3.17 13.63 -17.66
N ILE A 110 2.30 13.83 -16.68
CA ILE A 110 2.51 13.38 -15.31
C ILE A 110 1.33 12.49 -14.94
N GLU A 111 1.60 11.24 -14.58
CA GLU A 111 0.63 10.38 -13.90
C GLU A 111 0.93 10.37 -12.40
N ILE A 112 -0.09 10.61 -11.59
CA ILE A 112 -0.01 10.59 -10.13
C ILE A 112 -0.86 9.41 -9.67
N ILE A 113 -0.19 8.38 -9.17
CA ILE A 113 -0.77 7.09 -8.79
C ILE A 113 -0.62 6.94 -7.27
N PRO A 114 -1.64 7.30 -6.47
CA PRO A 114 -1.59 7.10 -5.03
C PRO A 114 -1.52 5.60 -4.71
N ASP A 115 -0.86 5.22 -3.62
CA ASP A 115 -0.97 3.85 -3.11
C ASP A 115 -2.40 3.59 -2.63
N ALA A 116 -2.87 2.35 -2.75
CA ALA A 116 -4.27 2.01 -2.47
C ALA A 116 -4.69 2.39 -1.04
N LEU A 117 -3.81 2.17 -0.06
CA LEU A 117 -4.04 2.56 1.34
C LEU A 117 -4.10 4.08 1.52
N TYR A 118 -3.21 4.82 0.86
CA TYR A 118 -3.22 6.28 0.91
C TYR A 118 -4.50 6.84 0.28
N PHE A 119 -4.88 6.32 -0.89
CA PHE A 119 -6.08 6.73 -1.59
C PHE A 119 -7.34 6.48 -0.76
N GLN A 120 -7.43 5.32 -0.11
CA GLN A 120 -8.53 4.98 0.79
C GLN A 120 -8.58 5.90 2.01
N ALA A 121 -7.43 6.21 2.61
CA ALA A 121 -7.37 7.01 3.83
C ALA A 121 -7.61 8.51 3.60
N LYS A 122 -6.99 9.08 2.56
CA LYS A 122 -6.94 10.54 2.36
C LYS A 122 -7.96 11.04 1.36
N GLN A 123 -8.39 10.20 0.41
CA GLN A 123 -9.36 10.49 -0.66
C GLN A 123 -8.98 11.65 -1.62
N LYS A 124 -7.98 12.46 -1.24
CA LYS A 124 -7.38 13.54 -1.99
C LYS A 124 -5.87 13.45 -1.83
N VAL A 125 -5.14 13.79 -2.91
CA VAL A 125 -3.68 13.87 -2.88
C VAL A 125 -3.25 15.23 -2.32
N ASP A 126 -2.44 15.19 -1.27
CA ASP A 126 -1.68 16.32 -0.74
C ASP A 126 -0.19 16.03 -0.88
N GLN A 127 0.59 17.00 -1.36
CA GLN A 127 2.02 16.83 -1.59
C GLN A 127 2.79 16.58 -0.29
N SER A 128 2.33 17.14 0.84
CA SER A 128 3.01 17.06 2.13
C SER A 128 2.99 15.67 2.76
N ASP A 129 2.00 14.85 2.41
CA ASP A 129 1.82 13.50 2.96
C ASP A 129 1.69 12.41 1.89
N PHE A 130 1.86 12.74 0.62
CA PHE A 130 1.65 11.83 -0.50
C PHE A 130 2.42 10.50 -0.34
N THR A 131 1.70 9.40 -0.52
CA THR A 131 2.26 8.04 -0.61
C THR A 131 1.79 7.41 -1.91
N GLY A 132 2.73 7.02 -2.77
CA GLY A 132 2.45 6.52 -4.10
C GLY A 132 3.55 6.87 -5.11
N ARG A 133 3.17 7.01 -6.39
CA ARG A 133 4.08 7.21 -7.53
C ARG A 133 3.71 8.46 -8.31
N ILE A 134 4.73 9.17 -8.75
CA ILE A 134 4.62 10.23 -9.76
C ILE A 134 5.47 9.81 -10.95
N LEU A 135 4.84 9.49 -12.07
CA LEU A 135 5.50 9.05 -13.30
C LEU A 135 5.47 10.19 -14.32
N VAL A 136 6.61 10.43 -14.98
CA VAL A 136 6.80 11.51 -15.94
C VAL A 136 7.08 10.91 -17.31
N TYR A 137 6.35 11.37 -18.31
CA TYR A 137 6.45 10.90 -19.70
C TYR A 137 6.71 12.07 -20.64
N ASP A 138 7.32 11.75 -21.77
CA ASP A 138 7.42 12.67 -22.90
C ASP A 138 6.04 12.89 -23.57
N LEU A 139 5.98 13.77 -24.57
CA LEU A 139 4.75 14.04 -25.33
C LEU A 139 4.28 12.85 -26.18
N ASN A 140 5.13 11.85 -26.40
CA ASN A 140 4.80 10.60 -27.09
C ASN A 140 4.33 9.50 -26.11
N TYR A 141 4.15 9.84 -24.83
CA TYR A 141 3.77 8.92 -23.76
C TYR A 141 4.80 7.82 -23.47
N ASN A 142 6.07 8.06 -23.78
CA ASN A 142 7.16 7.21 -23.31
C ASN A 142 7.55 7.62 -21.89
N LEU A 143 7.57 6.66 -20.97
CA LEU A 143 8.05 6.90 -19.61
C LEU A 143 9.50 7.42 -19.68
N GLU A 144 9.79 8.51 -18.97
CA GLU A 144 11.15 9.05 -18.85
C GLU A 144 11.74 8.72 -17.47
N LYS A 145 10.97 9.00 -16.42
CA LYS A 145 11.36 8.80 -15.03
C LYS A 145 10.12 8.75 -14.13
N GLY A 146 10.32 8.37 -12.88
CA GLY A 146 9.32 8.55 -11.84
C GLY A 146 9.94 8.66 -10.46
N SER A 147 9.12 9.05 -9.51
CA SER A 147 9.46 9.21 -8.10
C SER A 147 8.47 8.43 -7.25
N ILE A 148 8.99 7.73 -6.24
CA ILE A 148 8.20 6.96 -5.28
C ILE A 148 8.21 7.72 -3.97
N TYR A 149 7.03 7.92 -3.38
CA TYR A 149 6.85 8.69 -2.16
C TYR A 149 6.24 7.85 -1.05
N ASN A 150 6.65 8.14 0.18
CA ASN A 150 6.01 7.66 1.40
C ASN A 150 5.95 8.84 2.39
N ASN A 151 4.72 9.21 2.78
CA ASN A 151 4.42 10.32 3.68
C ASN A 151 5.09 11.63 3.26
N GLY A 152 4.96 11.97 1.97
CA GLY A 152 5.52 13.20 1.37
C GLY A 152 7.03 13.17 1.13
N LYS A 153 7.75 12.16 1.63
CA LYS A 153 9.18 11.98 1.39
C LYS A 153 9.41 11.10 0.17
N GLN A 154 10.25 11.56 -0.76
CA GLN A 154 10.72 10.70 -1.85
C GLN A 154 11.63 9.61 -1.27
N ILE A 155 11.26 8.35 -1.49
CA ILE A 155 11.95 7.15 -0.99
C ILE A 155 12.54 6.28 -2.10
N GLY A 156 12.24 6.63 -3.35
CA GLY A 156 12.70 5.87 -4.50
C GLY A 156 12.48 6.60 -5.81
N GLU A 157 12.87 5.93 -6.88
CA GLU A 157 12.73 6.41 -8.25
C GLU A 157 12.30 5.28 -9.17
N SER A 158 11.70 5.66 -10.30
CA SER A 158 11.25 4.75 -11.34
C SER A 158 11.91 5.12 -12.67
N ARG A 159 12.20 4.14 -13.51
CA ARG A 159 12.72 4.35 -14.86
C ARG A 159 12.16 3.32 -15.85
N PRO A 160 12.20 3.60 -17.15
CA PRO A 160 11.94 2.60 -18.17
C PRO A 160 12.83 1.37 -17.99
N SER A 161 12.22 0.19 -18.09
CA SER A 161 12.98 -1.06 -18.11
C SER A 161 13.80 -1.16 -19.40
N THR A 162 15.05 -1.57 -19.25
CA THR A 162 15.94 -1.94 -20.35
C THR A 162 15.39 -3.17 -21.10
N LYS A 163 15.88 -3.41 -22.32
CA LYS A 163 15.47 -4.59 -23.11
C LYS A 163 15.76 -5.90 -22.37
N SER A 164 16.90 -6.01 -21.72
CA SER A 164 17.28 -7.17 -20.91
C SER A 164 16.35 -7.37 -19.71
N GLU A 165 15.98 -6.28 -19.03
CA GLU A 165 15.04 -6.32 -17.92
C GLU A 165 13.66 -6.82 -18.36
N LYS A 166 13.12 -6.30 -19.48
CA LYS A 166 11.83 -6.75 -20.05
C LYS A 166 11.84 -8.23 -20.43
N LEU A 167 12.94 -8.73 -20.98
CA LEU A 167 13.10 -10.15 -21.34
C LEU A 167 13.14 -11.05 -20.10
N ALA A 168 13.73 -10.58 -18.99
CA ALA A 168 13.75 -11.33 -17.74
C ALA A 168 12.34 -11.44 -17.12
N PHE A 169 11.52 -10.37 -17.20
CA PHE A 169 10.14 -10.35 -16.71
C PHE A 169 9.26 -11.41 -17.38
N THR A 170 9.30 -11.50 -18.71
CA THR A 170 8.42 -12.40 -19.48
C THR A 170 8.77 -13.87 -19.35
N GLN A 171 9.98 -14.21 -18.90
CA GLN A 171 10.44 -15.59 -18.75
C GLN A 171 10.01 -16.24 -17.42
N ASN A 172 9.21 -15.58 -16.57
CA ASN A 172 8.79 -16.06 -15.24
C ASN A 172 9.95 -16.56 -14.37
N LYS A 173 11.19 -16.14 -14.64
CA LYS A 173 12.29 -16.41 -13.72
C LYS A 173 12.02 -15.57 -12.48
N PRO A 174 11.85 -16.18 -11.29
CA PRO A 174 11.70 -15.40 -10.07
C PRO A 174 12.90 -14.46 -10.04
N GLN A 175 12.61 -13.17 -10.09
CA GLN A 175 13.63 -12.16 -9.95
C GLN A 175 14.08 -12.25 -8.51
N LEU A 176 15.08 -13.10 -8.26
CA LEU A 176 16.07 -12.80 -7.26
C LEU A 176 16.41 -11.33 -7.48
N PRO A 177 16.28 -10.46 -6.48
CA PRO A 177 16.58 -9.04 -6.61
C PRO A 177 17.88 -8.95 -7.37
N ILE A 178 17.83 -8.38 -8.58
CA ILE A 178 18.98 -8.33 -9.50
C ILE A 178 20.12 -7.84 -8.64
N LEU A 179 21.06 -8.76 -8.38
CA LEU A 179 22.22 -8.67 -7.51
C LEU A 179 22.32 -7.24 -6.95
N ALA A 180 21.79 -6.99 -5.74
CA ALA A 180 21.93 -5.68 -5.10
C ALA A 180 23.42 -5.34 -5.17
N THR A 181 23.80 -4.49 -6.12
CA THR A 181 25.14 -3.94 -6.16
C THR A 181 25.14 -3.05 -4.95
N PHE A 182 25.67 -3.59 -3.86
CA PHE A 182 25.86 -2.89 -2.60
C PHE A 182 26.80 -1.72 -2.88
N GLU A 183 26.25 -0.59 -3.31
CA GLU A 183 26.97 0.67 -3.35
C GLU A 183 27.11 1.15 -1.90
N GLN A 184 28.15 0.67 -1.23
CA GLN A 184 28.56 1.18 0.07
C GLN A 184 29.14 2.59 -0.10
N ASN A 185 28.29 3.60 -0.11
CA ASN A 185 28.72 4.98 0.03
C ASN A 185 28.93 5.29 1.52
N SER A 186 30.14 5.00 2.05
CA SER A 186 30.51 5.50 3.38
C SER A 186 31.05 6.92 3.28
N THR A 187 30.22 7.90 3.62
CA THR A 187 30.67 9.28 3.83
C THR A 187 31.27 9.39 5.24
N SER A 188 32.56 9.06 5.38
CA SER A 188 33.32 9.48 6.55
C SER A 188 33.58 10.98 6.44
N ALA A 189 32.80 11.77 7.18
CA ALA A 189 33.06 13.19 7.32
C ALA A 189 34.35 13.37 8.15
N ASN A 190 35.44 13.73 7.47
CA ASN A 190 36.65 14.35 8.00
C ASN A 190 36.82 14.32 9.53
N GLY A 191 37.44 13.25 10.04
CA GLY A 191 38.20 13.28 11.31
C GLY A 191 37.40 13.35 12.62
N LYS A 192 36.07 13.22 12.62
CA LYS A 192 35.31 12.95 13.84
C LYS A 192 34.80 11.52 13.80
N ILE A 193 35.11 10.76 14.86
CA ILE A 193 34.64 9.39 15.05
C ILE A 193 33.12 9.44 15.20
N SER A 194 32.40 9.30 14.08
CA SER A 194 30.96 9.12 14.07
C SER A 194 30.66 7.70 14.52
N MET A 195 30.08 7.54 15.71
CA MET A 195 29.78 6.24 16.33
C MET A 195 28.65 5.46 15.64
N ALA A 196 28.04 6.00 14.59
CA ALA A 196 27.07 5.30 13.76
C ALA A 196 27.44 5.45 12.29
N ARG A 197 27.65 4.33 11.61
CA ARG A 197 27.81 4.25 10.16
C ARG A 197 26.45 3.97 9.53
N MET A 198 25.99 4.88 8.67
CA MET A 198 24.81 4.64 7.85
C MET A 198 25.23 3.85 6.59
N ILE A 199 24.61 2.69 6.37
CA ILE A 199 24.72 1.90 5.14
C ILE A 199 23.42 2.07 4.38
N GLU A 200 23.50 2.60 3.16
CA GLU A 200 22.40 2.62 2.21
C GLU A 200 22.48 1.38 1.33
N THR A 201 21.41 0.60 1.26
CA THR A 201 21.28 -0.56 0.38
C THR A 201 20.14 -0.32 -0.58
N CYS A 202 20.43 -0.22 -1.87
CA CYS A 202 19.42 -0.01 -2.90
C CYS A 202 19.23 -1.25 -3.77
N ALA A 203 17.99 -1.54 -4.16
CA ALA A 203 17.64 -2.60 -5.09
C ALA A 203 16.67 -2.08 -6.16
N TRP A 204 16.88 -2.51 -7.41
CA TRP A 204 15.94 -2.31 -8.50
C TRP A 204 14.97 -3.49 -8.56
N LEU A 205 13.68 -3.20 -8.43
CA LEU A 205 12.58 -4.15 -8.56
C LEU A 205 11.81 -3.84 -9.84
N GLN A 206 11.52 -4.86 -10.64
CA GLN A 206 10.63 -4.67 -11.77
C GLN A 206 9.18 -4.74 -11.34
N THR A 207 8.38 -3.85 -11.90
CA THR A 207 6.94 -3.81 -11.68
C THR A 207 6.26 -3.40 -12.99
N SER A 208 4.93 -3.45 -12.98
CA SER A 208 4.13 -3.15 -14.16
C SER A 208 2.80 -2.55 -13.77
N TYR A 209 2.23 -1.79 -14.68
CA TYR A 209 0.89 -1.24 -14.60
C TYR A 209 0.36 -1.04 -16.02
N VAL A 210 -0.94 -0.84 -16.14
CA VAL A 210 -1.52 -0.37 -17.40
C VAL A 210 -1.67 1.13 -17.27
N ASP A 211 -1.05 1.88 -18.16
CA ASP A 211 -1.13 3.34 -18.12
C ASP A 211 -2.54 3.83 -18.44
N ALA A 212 -2.77 5.14 -18.36
CA ALA A 212 -4.08 5.71 -18.67
C ALA A 212 -4.50 5.55 -20.15
N GLU A 213 -3.60 5.08 -21.02
CA GLU A 213 -3.85 4.73 -22.43
C GLU A 213 -4.20 3.27 -22.65
N GLY A 214 -4.27 2.47 -21.59
CA GLY A 214 -4.51 1.04 -21.72
C GLY A 214 -3.26 0.28 -22.16
N VAL A 215 -2.08 0.91 -22.18
CA VAL A 215 -0.83 0.27 -22.57
C VAL A 215 -0.17 -0.35 -21.35
N PHE A 216 0.13 -1.65 -21.45
CA PHE A 216 0.88 -2.36 -20.43
C PHE A 216 2.34 -1.86 -20.42
N THR A 217 2.73 -1.24 -19.31
CA THR A 217 4.05 -0.67 -19.10
C THR A 217 4.80 -1.48 -18.06
N VAL A 218 6.03 -1.89 -18.42
CA VAL A 218 6.99 -2.51 -17.50
C VAL A 218 8.07 -1.49 -17.18
N HIS A 219 8.29 -1.23 -15.91
CA HIS A 219 9.28 -0.29 -15.41
C HIS A 219 10.09 -0.88 -14.24
N ALA A 220 11.20 -0.24 -13.92
CA ALA A 220 12.05 -0.60 -12.80
C ALA A 220 11.93 0.47 -11.72
N GLU A 221 11.75 0.06 -10.47
CA GLU A 221 11.65 0.89 -9.27
C GLU A 221 12.87 0.64 -8.38
N ARG A 222 13.59 1.69 -7.99
CA ARG A 222 14.69 1.61 -7.02
C ARG A 222 14.18 1.94 -5.64
N TYR A 223 14.37 1.01 -4.72
CA TYR A 223 14.13 1.17 -3.29
C TYR A 223 15.46 1.19 -2.55
N CYS A 224 15.62 2.12 -1.61
CA CYS A 224 16.80 2.21 -0.76
C CYS A 224 16.40 2.04 0.71
N GLU A 225 17.09 1.15 1.40
CA GLU A 225 16.98 0.93 2.84
C GLU A 225 18.24 1.45 3.53
N TYR A 226 18.08 2.07 4.69
CA TYR A 226 19.18 2.62 5.49
C TYR A 226 19.33 1.82 6.77
N PHE A 227 20.49 1.22 6.97
CA PHE A 227 20.86 0.52 8.19
C PHE A 227 21.89 1.35 8.94
N TYR A 228 21.75 1.47 10.25
CA TYR A 228 22.76 2.09 11.12
C TYR A 228 23.53 0.96 11.79
N LEU A 229 24.82 0.84 11.47
CA LEU A 229 25.74 0.04 12.25
C LEU A 229 26.38 0.94 13.29
N ASP A 230 26.16 0.62 14.56
CA ASP A 230 27.01 1.10 15.63
C ASP A 230 28.30 0.26 15.56
N ASP A 231 29.41 0.90 15.19
CA ASP A 231 30.70 0.22 14.98
C ASP A 231 31.36 -0.21 16.32
N GLY A 232 30.63 -0.18 17.44
CA GLY A 232 30.97 -0.96 18.65
C GLY A 232 32.31 -0.59 19.28
N GLY A 233 32.74 0.66 19.09
CA GLY A 233 34.03 1.16 19.56
C GLY A 233 33.98 1.65 21.01
N GLY A 234 33.94 0.74 21.98
CA GLY A 234 34.42 1.02 23.34
C GLY A 234 33.42 0.76 24.46
N GLY A 235 33.80 -0.14 25.37
CA GLY A 235 32.96 -0.60 26.48
C GLY A 235 32.60 0.49 27.50
N GLY A 236 31.46 0.26 28.14
CA GLY A 236 31.04 1.02 29.30
C GLY A 236 29.56 0.79 29.56
N ASN A 237 29.25 0.04 30.62
CA ASN A 237 27.92 -0.08 31.19
C ASN A 237 27.16 1.26 31.18
N TYR A 238 26.14 1.38 30.33
CA TYR A 238 25.08 2.37 30.52
C TYR A 238 23.73 1.71 30.41
N ASN A 239 23.06 1.63 31.56
CA ASN A 239 21.62 1.51 31.68
C ASN A 239 20.99 2.74 31.00
N ASP A 240 20.13 2.51 30.01
CA ASP A 240 19.14 3.49 29.56
C ASP A 240 17.95 2.68 28.99
N GLY A 241 16.73 2.73 29.50
CA GLY A 241 16.09 3.84 30.20
C GLY A 241 15.10 4.61 29.31
N GLY A 242 14.39 3.92 28.39
CA GLY A 242 13.16 4.46 27.80
C GLY A 242 13.36 5.36 26.58
N ILE A 243 12.99 4.84 25.41
CA ILE A 243 12.87 5.65 24.19
C ILE A 243 11.52 6.37 24.22
N ASN A 244 11.51 7.60 24.74
CA ASN A 244 10.47 8.59 24.47
C ASN A 244 10.70 9.18 23.08
N TYR A 245 9.76 8.95 22.16
CA TYR A 245 9.70 9.69 20.90
C TYR A 245 9.05 11.05 21.16
N GLU A 246 9.86 12.08 21.41
CA GLU A 246 9.41 13.46 21.23
C GLU A 246 9.45 13.82 19.73
N THR A 247 8.27 14.12 19.19
CA THR A 247 8.08 14.64 17.84
C THR A 247 8.45 16.13 17.76
N PRO A 248 9.16 16.60 16.72
CA PRO A 248 9.36 18.03 16.53
C PRO A 248 8.06 18.67 16.06
N SER A 249 7.54 19.56 16.90
CA SER A 249 6.49 20.53 16.59
C SER A 249 7.01 21.62 15.64
N GLY A 250 6.21 21.97 14.62
CA GLY A 250 6.22 23.31 14.05
C GLY A 250 6.17 23.41 12.53
N GLY A 251 5.09 24.01 12.01
CA GLY A 251 5.05 24.62 10.66
C GLY A 251 3.68 24.57 10.00
N GLY A 252 2.79 25.50 10.35
CA GLY A 252 1.44 25.59 9.77
C GLY A 252 1.36 26.25 8.39
N GLY A 253 0.20 26.15 7.76
CA GLY A 253 -0.19 27.03 6.66
C GLY A 253 -1.36 26.54 5.80
N GLY A 254 -2.47 27.31 5.79
CA GLY A 254 -3.24 27.58 4.57
C GLY A 254 -4.49 26.73 4.32
N GLY A 255 -5.62 27.13 4.92
CA GLY A 255 -6.94 26.59 4.62
C GLY A 255 -7.50 27.00 3.24
N GLY A 256 -8.28 26.09 2.66
CA GLY A 256 -9.13 26.33 1.50
C GLY A 256 -10.33 25.40 1.57
N SER A 257 -11.40 25.86 2.23
CA SER A 257 -12.67 25.15 2.34
C SER A 257 -13.42 25.23 1.01
N THR A 258 -13.61 24.08 0.36
CA THR A 258 -14.68 23.90 -0.61
C THR A 258 -15.52 22.73 -0.11
N SER A 259 -16.81 23.00 0.15
CA SER A 259 -17.81 22.04 0.59
C SER A 259 -17.99 20.93 -0.45
N THR A 260 -17.18 19.89 -0.36
CA THR A 260 -17.44 18.60 -1.00
C THR A 260 -18.48 17.83 -0.17
N PRO A 261 -19.35 17.03 -0.81
CA PRO A 261 -20.27 16.13 -0.11
C PRO A 261 -19.49 15.30 0.92
N ALA A 262 -20.06 15.12 2.12
CA ALA A 262 -19.45 14.28 3.14
C ALA A 262 -19.15 12.89 2.52
N PRO A 263 -17.89 12.42 2.61
CA PRO A 263 -17.52 11.16 1.99
C PRO A 263 -18.23 9.99 2.68
N PRO A 264 -18.43 8.87 1.96
CA PRO A 264 -18.93 7.66 2.57
C PRO A 264 -18.00 7.20 3.71
N PRO A 265 -18.55 6.60 4.77
CA PRO A 265 -17.81 6.24 5.98
C PRO A 265 -16.65 5.28 5.69
N PRO A 266 -15.56 5.34 6.48
CA PRO A 266 -14.39 4.47 6.33
C PRO A 266 -14.79 3.00 6.39
N SER A 267 -14.47 2.27 5.30
CA SER A 267 -14.43 0.81 5.17
C SER A 267 -15.55 0.06 5.92
N ASN A 268 -16.68 -0.16 5.27
CA ASN A 268 -17.64 -1.18 5.71
C ASN A 268 -17.06 -2.54 5.35
N ILE A 269 -16.46 -3.25 6.31
CA ILE A 269 -16.12 -4.67 6.12
C ILE A 269 -17.44 -5.39 5.78
N PRO A 270 -17.49 -6.29 4.78
CA PRO A 270 -18.71 -7.02 4.46
C PRO A 270 -19.34 -7.67 5.70
N GLY A 271 -20.62 -7.38 5.96
CA GLY A 271 -21.35 -7.87 7.14
C GLY A 271 -21.13 -7.05 8.43
N GLU A 272 -20.34 -5.98 8.40
CA GLU A 272 -20.03 -5.19 9.60
C GLU A 272 -21.24 -4.46 10.19
N ASN A 273 -22.24 -4.13 9.37
CA ASN A 273 -23.47 -3.51 9.85
C ASN A 273 -24.45 -4.51 10.49
N ASN A 274 -24.13 -5.80 10.48
CA ASN A 274 -24.97 -6.82 11.08
C ASN A 274 -24.96 -6.72 12.61
N ASN A 275 -25.99 -7.31 13.22
CA ASN A 275 -26.16 -7.29 14.67
C ASN A 275 -24.98 -8.01 15.35
N ASN A 276 -24.49 -7.41 16.43
CA ASN A 276 -23.60 -8.14 17.35
C ASN A 276 -24.39 -9.26 18.02
N VAL A 277 -23.73 -10.38 18.25
CA VAL A 277 -24.32 -11.56 18.90
C VAL A 277 -23.38 -12.12 19.95
N ASP A 278 -23.94 -12.78 20.95
CA ASP A 278 -23.17 -13.59 21.90
C ASP A 278 -22.74 -14.90 21.22
N PRO A 279 -21.42 -15.13 21.02
CA PRO A 279 -20.93 -16.33 20.37
C PRO A 279 -21.35 -17.62 21.09
N LYS A 280 -21.49 -17.60 22.42
CA LYS A 280 -21.93 -18.79 23.18
C LYS A 280 -23.37 -19.13 22.83
N LYS A 281 -24.26 -18.13 22.91
CA LYS A 281 -25.67 -18.32 22.56
C LYS A 281 -25.87 -18.68 21.10
N MET A 282 -25.01 -18.21 20.19
CA MET A 282 -25.09 -18.61 18.79
C MET A 282 -24.83 -20.11 18.57
N VAL A 283 -24.06 -20.77 19.43
CA VAL A 283 -23.70 -22.19 19.26
C VAL A 283 -24.46 -23.16 20.18
N GLU A 284 -25.21 -22.67 21.17
CA GLU A 284 -25.91 -23.52 22.14
C GLU A 284 -26.94 -24.48 21.50
N CYS A 285 -27.66 -24.06 20.46
CA CYS A 285 -28.69 -24.89 19.82
C CYS A 285 -28.14 -26.10 19.07
N PHE A 286 -26.83 -26.20 18.80
CA PHE A 286 -26.23 -27.42 18.28
C PHE A 286 -26.36 -28.61 19.26
N GLY A 287 -26.56 -28.33 20.57
CA GLY A 287 -26.87 -29.33 21.58
C GLY A 287 -28.27 -29.96 21.43
N ASN A 288 -29.22 -29.25 20.80
CA ASN A 288 -30.60 -29.73 20.59
C ASN A 288 -30.74 -30.74 19.43
N VAL A 289 -29.68 -30.88 18.63
CA VAL A 289 -29.58 -31.88 17.57
C VAL A 289 -28.76 -33.06 18.12
N PRO A 290 -29.30 -34.29 18.22
CA PRO A 290 -28.55 -35.44 18.72
C PRO A 290 -27.29 -35.69 17.88
N SER A 291 -26.16 -36.02 18.50
CA SER A 291 -24.91 -36.28 17.77
C SER A 291 -24.84 -37.68 17.14
N ALA A 292 -25.53 -38.66 17.71
CA ALA A 292 -25.53 -40.03 17.19
C ALA A 292 -26.24 -40.09 15.83
N GLY A 293 -25.49 -40.43 14.77
CA GLY A 293 -26.01 -40.46 13.39
C GLY A 293 -26.12 -39.08 12.73
N ALA A 294 -25.61 -38.01 13.36
CA ALA A 294 -25.61 -36.69 12.75
C ALA A 294 -24.51 -36.52 11.70
N ALA A 295 -24.78 -35.66 10.72
CA ALA A 295 -23.79 -35.11 9.81
C ALA A 295 -23.34 -33.73 10.29
N PHE A 296 -22.04 -33.47 10.22
CA PHE A 296 -21.41 -32.23 10.65
C PHE A 296 -20.68 -31.59 9.48
N GLN A 297 -20.99 -30.34 9.19
CA GLN A 297 -20.39 -29.57 8.11
C GLN A 297 -19.88 -28.23 8.65
N VAL A 298 -18.67 -27.89 8.23
CA VAL A 298 -18.04 -26.60 8.44
C VAL A 298 -17.77 -26.00 7.09
N LYS A 299 -18.36 -24.85 6.82
CA LYS A 299 -18.23 -24.14 5.56
C LYS A 299 -17.49 -22.82 5.81
N VAL A 300 -16.38 -22.63 5.11
CA VAL A 300 -15.64 -21.36 5.08
C VAL A 300 -16.24 -20.51 3.96
N LEU A 301 -16.61 -19.27 4.27
CA LEU A 301 -17.17 -18.31 3.33
C LEU A 301 -16.21 -17.13 3.19
N VAL A 302 -15.77 -16.84 1.98
CA VAL A 302 -14.75 -15.81 1.71
C VAL A 302 -15.35 -14.73 0.83
N VAL A 303 -15.37 -13.51 1.35
CA VAL A 303 -15.56 -12.28 0.60
C VAL A 303 -14.19 -11.71 0.31
N GLU A 304 -13.73 -11.85 -0.93
CA GLU A 304 -12.42 -11.35 -1.30
C GLU A 304 -12.45 -9.82 -1.40
N PRO A 305 -11.36 -9.12 -1.03
CA PRO A 305 -11.27 -7.66 -1.16
C PRO A 305 -11.53 -7.23 -2.61
N MET A 306 -10.85 -7.93 -3.52
CA MET A 306 -11.04 -7.91 -4.96
C MET A 306 -11.03 -9.36 -5.47
N PRO A 307 -12.18 -9.90 -5.91
CA PRO A 307 -12.28 -11.30 -6.30
C PRO A 307 -11.28 -11.71 -7.38
N GLY A 308 -10.65 -12.87 -7.20
CA GLY A 308 -9.70 -13.41 -8.16
C GLY A 308 -8.27 -12.88 -8.04
N THR A 309 -7.97 -12.08 -7.01
CA THR A 309 -6.66 -11.43 -6.86
C THR A 309 -6.03 -11.69 -5.50
N PHE A 310 -4.73 -11.39 -5.38
CA PHE A 310 -4.00 -11.43 -4.12
C PHE A 310 -4.09 -10.11 -3.34
N PHE A 311 -4.89 -9.14 -3.82
CA PHE A 311 -4.97 -7.82 -3.19
C PHE A 311 -5.75 -7.89 -1.89
N ASN A 312 -5.13 -7.39 -0.83
CA ASN A 312 -5.73 -7.35 0.51
C ASN A 312 -6.71 -6.17 0.68
N VAL A 313 -6.91 -5.35 -0.36
CA VAL A 313 -7.83 -4.20 -0.39
C VAL A 313 -8.51 -4.14 -1.75
N GLY A 314 -9.82 -3.88 -1.78
CA GLY A 314 -10.59 -3.69 -3.02
C GLY A 314 -12.00 -3.14 -2.77
N PRO A 315 -12.95 -3.32 -3.70
CA PRO A 315 -14.33 -2.86 -3.56
C PRO A 315 -15.04 -3.36 -2.29
N ASN A 316 -14.65 -4.53 -1.78
CA ASN A 316 -15.14 -5.11 -0.53
C ASN A 316 -14.29 -4.71 0.69
N SER A 317 -13.64 -3.53 0.62
CA SER A 317 -12.63 -3.09 1.57
C SER A 317 -11.51 -4.14 1.75
N PHE A 318 -11.24 -4.60 2.98
CA PHE A 318 -10.26 -5.64 3.30
C PHE A 318 -10.78 -7.07 3.08
N GLY A 319 -11.98 -7.22 2.50
CA GLY A 319 -12.68 -8.49 2.42
C GLY A 319 -13.17 -8.97 3.79
N HIS A 320 -13.74 -10.16 3.83
CA HIS A 320 -14.17 -10.81 5.06
C HIS A 320 -14.12 -12.33 4.93
N VAL A 321 -13.92 -13.03 6.05
CA VAL A 321 -14.08 -14.49 6.11
C VAL A 321 -15.03 -14.81 7.25
N ALA A 322 -16.09 -15.55 6.93
CA ALA A 322 -17.06 -16.04 7.90
C ALA A 322 -17.01 -17.58 7.96
N ILE A 323 -17.42 -18.12 9.10
CA ILE A 323 -17.57 -19.56 9.32
C ILE A 323 -19.05 -19.90 9.43
N GLN A 324 -19.50 -20.86 8.64
CA GLN A 324 -20.83 -21.44 8.71
C GLN A 324 -20.74 -22.86 9.27
N LEU A 325 -21.49 -23.12 10.33
CA LEU A 325 -21.52 -24.39 11.03
C LEU A 325 -22.89 -25.01 10.82
N THR A 326 -22.93 -26.28 10.41
CA THR A 326 -24.18 -27.02 10.17
C THR A 326 -24.11 -28.39 10.84
N LYS A 327 -25.17 -28.74 11.58
CA LYS A 327 -25.38 -30.08 12.16
C LYS A 327 -26.78 -30.55 11.83
N VAL A 328 -26.87 -31.74 11.23
CA VAL A 328 -28.13 -32.34 10.78
C VAL A 328 -28.28 -33.75 11.35
N ASN A 329 -29.45 -34.07 11.89
CA ASN A 329 -29.84 -35.42 12.29
C ASN A 329 -31.32 -35.65 12.00
N GLY A 330 -31.63 -36.43 10.97
CA GLY A 330 -32.99 -36.59 10.46
C GLY A 330 -33.62 -35.24 10.09
N ASP A 331 -34.79 -34.96 10.65
CA ASP A 331 -35.55 -33.73 10.39
C ASP A 331 -35.05 -32.51 11.20
N ARG A 332 -34.06 -32.70 12.09
CA ARG A 332 -33.48 -31.61 12.88
C ARG A 332 -32.22 -31.10 12.21
N SER A 333 -32.18 -29.81 11.93
CA SER A 333 -31.02 -29.12 11.37
C SER A 333 -30.80 -27.78 12.05
N VAL A 334 -29.55 -27.47 12.40
CA VAL A 334 -29.11 -26.16 12.85
C VAL A 334 -27.98 -25.71 11.93
N THR A 335 -28.10 -24.48 11.41
CA THR A 335 -27.06 -23.79 10.64
C THR A 335 -26.89 -22.39 11.21
N GLN A 336 -25.65 -22.00 11.50
CA GLN A 336 -25.30 -20.68 12.03
C GLN A 336 -24.08 -20.14 11.29
N THR A 337 -24.11 -18.86 10.91
CA THR A 337 -23.00 -18.19 10.23
C THR A 337 -22.48 -17.05 11.08
N LEU A 338 -21.20 -17.07 11.42
CA LEU A 338 -20.57 -16.09 12.31
C LEU A 338 -19.36 -15.43 11.62
N GLY A 339 -19.19 -14.13 11.86
CA GLY A 339 -18.01 -13.36 11.45
C GLY A 339 -17.34 -12.67 12.64
N PHE A 340 -16.02 -12.47 12.52
CA PHE A 340 -15.18 -11.83 13.55
C PHE A 340 -14.71 -10.46 13.08
N TYR A 341 -14.94 -9.42 13.89
CA TYR A 341 -14.73 -8.02 13.54
C TYR A 341 -14.05 -7.24 14.67
N GLY A 342 -13.46 -6.10 14.33
CA GLY A 342 -13.09 -5.08 15.32
C GLY A 342 -14.30 -4.24 15.71
N SER A 343 -14.36 -3.76 16.95
CA SER A 343 -15.46 -2.95 17.48
C SER A 343 -15.23 -1.44 17.38
N GLY A 344 -14.08 -1.01 16.86
CA GLY A 344 -13.70 0.41 16.75
C GLY A 344 -14.50 1.20 15.70
N SER A 345 -14.11 2.46 15.47
CA SER A 345 -14.63 3.29 14.38
C SER A 345 -13.51 3.75 13.45
N GLY A 346 -13.76 3.81 12.15
CA GLY A 346 -12.75 4.22 11.17
C GLY A 346 -11.44 3.44 11.28
N LEU A 347 -10.31 4.15 11.43
CA LEU A 347 -8.99 3.53 11.56
C LEU A 347 -8.77 2.84 12.91
N ASP A 348 -9.50 3.24 13.97
CA ASP A 348 -9.41 2.59 15.28
C ASP A 348 -9.87 1.12 15.22
N LYS A 349 -10.65 0.74 14.19
CA LYS A 349 -11.03 -0.65 13.95
C LYS A 349 -9.84 -1.56 13.68
N LEU A 350 -8.74 -1.02 13.14
CA LEU A 350 -7.57 -1.81 12.74
C LEU A 350 -6.92 -2.50 13.94
N ILE A 351 -7.00 -1.88 15.13
CA ILE A 351 -6.52 -2.43 16.40
C ILE A 351 -7.58 -2.09 17.46
N SER A 352 -8.47 -3.02 17.77
CA SER A 352 -9.61 -2.78 18.66
C SER A 352 -10.02 -4.03 19.42
N PRO A 353 -10.91 -3.92 20.43
CA PRO A 353 -11.60 -5.09 20.93
C PRO A 353 -12.36 -5.79 19.80
N SER A 354 -12.48 -7.11 19.89
CA SER A 354 -13.22 -7.89 18.91
C SER A 354 -14.72 -7.92 19.21
N THR A 355 -15.53 -8.14 18.19
CA THR A 355 -16.94 -8.52 18.31
C THR A 355 -17.27 -9.65 17.33
N ILE A 356 -18.28 -10.45 17.67
CA ILE A 356 -18.87 -11.44 16.77
C ILE A 356 -20.19 -10.88 16.24
N LYS A 357 -20.38 -11.04 14.94
CA LYS A 357 -21.64 -10.67 14.28
C LYS A 357 -22.25 -11.88 13.61
N ASP A 358 -23.58 -11.85 13.53
CA ASP A 358 -24.33 -12.79 12.72
C ASP A 358 -24.09 -12.49 11.24
N ASN A 359 -23.45 -13.41 10.54
CA ASN A 359 -23.13 -13.30 9.12
C ASN A 359 -24.10 -14.11 8.25
N GLY A 360 -25.30 -14.41 8.75
CA GLY A 360 -26.42 -14.85 7.91
C GLY A 360 -26.62 -13.89 6.73
N ASP A 361 -27.04 -14.44 5.59
CA ASP A 361 -27.26 -13.67 4.35
C ASP A 361 -26.02 -12.96 3.76
N ILE A 362 -24.81 -13.26 4.26
CA ILE A 362 -23.60 -12.69 3.65
C ILE A 362 -23.39 -13.21 2.22
N GLU A 363 -23.17 -12.29 1.29
CA GLU A 363 -22.70 -12.62 -0.05
C GLU A 363 -21.19 -12.91 -0.02
N TYR A 364 -20.78 -13.97 -0.71
CA TYR A 364 -19.38 -14.40 -0.78
C TYR A 364 -18.95 -14.66 -2.22
N ASN A 365 -17.64 -14.64 -2.46
CA ASN A 365 -17.03 -14.95 -3.76
C ASN A 365 -16.55 -16.40 -3.81
N MET A 366 -16.07 -16.91 -2.68
CA MET A 366 -15.60 -18.28 -2.56
C MET A 366 -16.16 -18.99 -1.35
N ASN A 367 -16.28 -20.32 -1.44
CA ASN A 367 -16.58 -21.15 -0.30
C ASN A 367 -15.84 -22.49 -0.35
N ALA A 368 -15.65 -23.09 0.82
CA ALA A 368 -15.12 -24.44 0.97
C ALA A 368 -15.88 -25.21 2.04
N ASN A 369 -16.33 -26.43 1.72
CA ASN A 369 -17.10 -27.27 2.64
C ASN A 369 -16.22 -28.41 3.16
N TYR A 370 -16.15 -28.53 4.48
CA TYR A 370 -15.45 -29.58 5.20
C TYR A 370 -16.46 -30.39 6.00
N PHE A 371 -16.37 -31.72 5.92
CA PHE A 371 -17.19 -32.63 6.72
C PHE A 371 -16.32 -33.25 7.81
N THR A 372 -16.91 -33.44 8.99
CA THR A 372 -16.16 -33.84 10.18
C THR A 372 -16.98 -34.74 11.10
N ASP A 373 -16.33 -35.31 12.11
CA ASP A 373 -16.99 -36.04 13.20
C ASP A 373 -17.46 -35.10 14.33
N ALA A 374 -18.23 -35.67 15.26
CA ALA A 374 -18.80 -34.96 16.39
C ALA A 374 -17.76 -34.35 17.35
N SER A 375 -16.64 -35.03 17.59
CA SER A 375 -15.59 -34.57 18.51
C SER A 375 -14.87 -33.36 17.94
N SER A 376 -14.49 -33.45 16.67
CA SER A 376 -13.84 -32.38 15.92
C SER A 376 -14.79 -31.19 15.76
N PHE A 377 -16.08 -31.41 15.47
CA PHE A 377 -17.07 -30.34 15.42
C PHE A 377 -17.25 -29.64 16.78
N GLN A 378 -17.29 -30.38 17.88
CA GLN A 378 -17.41 -29.80 19.23
C GLN A 378 -16.23 -28.88 19.55
N LYS A 379 -15.00 -29.25 19.20
CA LYS A 379 -13.83 -28.37 19.41
C LYS A 379 -13.93 -27.05 18.65
N ILE A 380 -14.57 -27.07 17.47
CA ILE A 380 -14.83 -25.85 16.68
C ILE A 380 -15.89 -25.00 17.37
N LEU A 381 -16.97 -25.61 17.87
CA LEU A 381 -17.99 -24.91 18.66
C LEU A 381 -17.38 -24.27 19.90
N ASP A 382 -16.54 -24.99 20.65
CA ASP A 382 -15.89 -24.51 21.87
C ASP A 382 -14.97 -23.31 21.58
N TYR A 383 -14.25 -23.35 20.46
CA TYR A 383 -13.41 -22.24 19.99
C TYR A 383 -14.25 -21.03 19.60
N VAL A 384 -15.28 -21.22 18.76
CA VAL A 384 -16.16 -20.14 18.29
C VAL A 384 -16.93 -19.49 19.44
N ALA A 385 -17.31 -20.27 20.45
CA ALA A 385 -17.97 -19.80 21.68
C ALA A 385 -17.09 -18.88 22.55
N ASN A 386 -15.77 -18.93 22.38
CA ASN A 386 -14.81 -18.18 23.18
C ASN A 386 -13.76 -17.50 22.29
N PRO A 387 -14.18 -16.56 21.42
CA PRO A 387 -13.25 -15.90 20.49
C PRO A 387 -12.23 -15.04 21.27
N PRO A 388 -11.03 -14.82 20.73
CA PRO A 388 -10.07 -13.88 21.31
C PRO A 388 -10.67 -12.48 21.41
N THR A 389 -10.38 -11.77 22.50
CA THR A 389 -11.00 -10.46 22.83
C THR A 389 -10.48 -9.30 22.01
N ASN A 390 -9.36 -9.48 21.30
CA ASN A 390 -8.68 -8.43 20.57
C ASN A 390 -8.69 -8.74 19.08
N TYR A 391 -8.97 -7.71 18.29
CA TYR A 391 -8.87 -7.71 16.85
C TYR A 391 -7.63 -6.91 16.43
N HIS A 392 -6.83 -7.51 15.54
CA HIS A 392 -5.73 -6.83 14.87
C HIS A 392 -5.78 -7.15 13.38
N PHE A 393 -5.85 -6.13 12.54
CA PHE A 393 -6.08 -6.31 11.10
C PHE A 393 -5.03 -7.18 10.40
N THR A 394 -3.79 -7.23 10.91
CA THR A 394 -2.71 -8.10 10.40
C THR A 394 -2.53 -9.40 11.19
N ASP A 395 -2.56 -9.32 12.52
CA ASP A 395 -2.07 -10.39 13.38
C ASP A 395 -3.19 -11.37 13.73
N PHE A 396 -4.40 -10.84 13.96
CA PHE A 396 -5.55 -11.63 14.34
C PHE A 396 -6.87 -10.98 13.88
N ASN A 397 -7.25 -11.29 12.65
CA ASN A 397 -8.44 -10.74 11.98
C ASN A 397 -9.48 -11.85 11.66
N CYS A 398 -10.48 -11.54 10.84
CA CYS A 398 -11.50 -12.51 10.41
C CYS A 398 -10.92 -13.79 9.76
N ALA A 399 -9.89 -13.65 8.93
CA ALA A 399 -9.23 -14.77 8.27
C ALA A 399 -8.51 -15.68 9.26
N ALA A 400 -7.79 -15.09 10.22
CA ALA A 400 -7.11 -15.83 11.29
C ALA A 400 -8.09 -16.53 12.23
N PHE A 401 -9.20 -15.87 12.59
CA PHE A 401 -10.25 -16.45 13.41
C PHE A 401 -10.82 -17.74 12.80
N VAL A 402 -11.24 -17.68 11.53
CA VAL A 402 -11.82 -18.85 10.84
C VAL A 402 -10.79 -19.96 10.64
N TYR A 403 -9.54 -19.62 10.31
CA TYR A 403 -8.46 -20.59 10.19
C TYR A 403 -8.24 -21.33 11.50
N ASN A 404 -8.06 -20.61 12.60
CA ASN A 404 -7.82 -21.20 13.92
C ASN A 404 -9.02 -22.00 14.44
N ALA A 405 -10.25 -21.55 14.17
CA ALA A 405 -11.45 -22.33 14.46
C ALA A 405 -11.44 -23.68 13.73
N ALA A 406 -11.20 -23.69 12.42
CA ALA A 406 -11.12 -24.92 11.64
C ALA A 406 -9.97 -25.83 12.11
N ARG A 407 -8.81 -25.26 12.45
CA ARG A 407 -7.66 -26.01 13.00
C ARG A 407 -7.93 -26.61 14.37
N ALA A 408 -8.75 -25.98 15.22
CA ALA A 408 -9.15 -26.55 16.51
C ALA A 408 -9.90 -27.88 16.34
N GLY A 409 -10.66 -28.03 15.26
CA GLY A 409 -11.31 -29.28 14.85
C GLY A 409 -10.46 -30.18 13.95
N ASN A 410 -9.15 -29.93 13.83
CA ASN A 410 -8.23 -30.66 12.95
C ASN A 410 -8.65 -30.70 11.47
N LEU A 411 -9.39 -29.70 10.98
CA LEU A 411 -9.77 -29.65 9.58
C LEU A 411 -8.55 -29.37 8.69
N PRO A 412 -8.45 -30.01 7.51
CA PRO A 412 -7.35 -29.81 6.58
C PRO A 412 -7.55 -28.53 5.75
N VAL A 413 -7.79 -27.40 6.40
CA VAL A 413 -7.88 -26.10 5.72
C VAL A 413 -6.50 -25.64 5.23
N PRO A 414 -6.40 -25.03 4.03
CA PRO A 414 -5.13 -24.54 3.54
C PRO A 414 -4.73 -23.28 4.30
N ASN A 415 -3.42 -22.98 4.35
CA ASN A 415 -2.91 -21.80 5.05
C ASN A 415 -3.24 -20.52 4.25
N PRO A 416 -4.03 -19.58 4.80
CA PRO A 416 -4.42 -18.35 4.12
C PRO A 416 -3.41 -17.20 4.31
N THR A 417 -2.19 -17.51 4.73
CA THR A 417 -1.13 -16.50 4.89
C THR A 417 -0.72 -15.97 3.53
N THR A 418 -0.75 -14.65 3.38
CA THR A 418 -0.24 -13.93 2.21
C THR A 418 0.60 -12.75 2.66
N THR A 419 1.32 -12.15 1.71
CA THR A 419 2.02 -10.89 1.92
C THR A 419 1.04 -9.73 1.77
N PHE A 420 1.10 -8.78 2.69
CA PHE A 420 0.40 -7.49 2.61
C PHE A 420 1.42 -6.34 2.65
N GLY A 421 1.04 -5.21 2.06
CA GLY A 421 1.96 -4.10 1.83
C GLY A 421 2.73 -4.23 0.51
N ILE A 422 3.49 -3.19 0.18
CA ILE A 422 4.34 -3.13 -1.01
C ILE A 422 5.79 -3.32 -0.55
N GLY A 423 6.61 -4.02 -1.34
CA GLY A 423 8.06 -4.05 -1.11
C GLY A 423 8.63 -2.63 -1.08
N GLY A 424 9.18 -2.21 0.06
CA GLY A 424 9.75 -0.87 0.25
C GLY A 424 9.62 -0.34 1.69
N PRO A 425 10.05 0.90 1.95
CA PRO A 425 9.96 1.55 3.27
C PRO A 425 8.50 1.65 3.73
N GLY A 426 8.14 0.88 4.76
CA GLY A 426 6.76 0.58 5.15
C GLY A 426 6.56 -0.93 5.39
N GLY A 427 7.44 -1.75 4.82
CA GLY A 427 7.54 -3.19 5.06
C GLY A 427 6.54 -4.02 4.26
N VAL A 428 6.99 -5.20 3.82
CA VAL A 428 6.08 -6.29 3.48
C VAL A 428 5.78 -7.01 4.78
N GLY A 429 4.52 -7.01 5.19
CA GLY A 429 4.08 -7.85 6.28
C GLY A 429 3.53 -9.18 5.74
N THR A 430 3.51 -10.20 6.59
CA THR A 430 2.88 -11.48 6.29
C THR A 430 1.80 -11.75 7.30
N GLY A 431 0.64 -12.21 6.85
CA GLY A 431 -0.45 -12.57 7.73
C GLY A 431 -1.61 -13.17 6.97
N MET A 432 -2.57 -13.69 7.74
CA MET A 432 -3.75 -14.32 7.18
C MET A 432 -4.70 -13.25 6.68
N SER A 433 -5.23 -13.41 5.47
CA SER A 433 -6.18 -12.44 4.92
C SER A 433 -7.30 -13.10 4.10
N PRO A 434 -8.42 -12.41 3.85
CA PRO A 434 -9.46 -12.90 2.96
C PRO A 434 -8.95 -13.17 1.53
N ALA A 435 -8.02 -12.35 1.01
CA ALA A 435 -7.37 -12.60 -0.27
C ALA A 435 -6.46 -13.84 -0.23
N GLY A 436 -5.73 -14.04 0.87
CA GLY A 436 -4.93 -15.24 1.10
C GLY A 436 -5.79 -16.50 1.15
N TRP A 437 -6.96 -16.46 1.79
CA TRP A 437 -7.95 -17.54 1.72
C TRP A 437 -8.42 -17.84 0.30
N GLY A 438 -8.82 -16.80 -0.45
CA GLY A 438 -9.26 -16.97 -1.83
C GLY A 438 -8.19 -17.65 -2.69
N SER A 439 -6.94 -17.19 -2.59
CA SER A 439 -5.82 -17.79 -3.32
C SER A 439 -5.49 -19.22 -2.87
N ALA A 440 -5.46 -19.48 -1.56
CA ALA A 440 -5.15 -20.79 -1.01
C ALA A 440 -6.20 -21.84 -1.42
N LEU A 441 -7.49 -21.48 -1.40
CA LEU A 441 -8.57 -22.35 -1.84
C LEU A 441 -8.53 -22.61 -3.34
N ARG A 442 -8.23 -21.60 -4.18
CA ARG A 442 -8.03 -21.82 -5.62
C ARG A 442 -6.86 -22.76 -5.90
N SER A 443 -5.77 -22.60 -5.16
CA SER A 443 -4.58 -23.46 -5.28
C SER A 443 -4.92 -24.91 -4.90
N GLU A 444 -5.67 -25.12 -3.82
CA GLU A 444 -6.16 -26.43 -3.42
C GLU A 444 -7.11 -27.04 -4.46
N LYS A 445 -8.05 -26.25 -5.01
CA LYS A 445 -8.97 -26.70 -6.06
C LYS A 445 -8.24 -27.07 -7.35
N ALA A 446 -7.21 -26.32 -7.73
CA ALA A 446 -6.37 -26.62 -8.89
C ALA A 446 -5.58 -27.93 -8.68
N ALA A 447 -5.04 -28.15 -7.49
CA ALA A 447 -4.34 -29.38 -7.13
C ALA A 447 -5.28 -30.59 -6.99
N ASN A 448 -6.51 -30.36 -6.52
CA ASN A 448 -7.55 -31.36 -6.36
C ASN A 448 -8.89 -30.84 -6.91
N PRO A 449 -9.20 -31.05 -8.19
CA PRO A 449 -10.46 -30.59 -8.80
C PRO A 449 -11.72 -31.15 -8.12
N LYS A 450 -11.61 -32.26 -7.37
CA LYS A 450 -12.73 -32.85 -6.62
C LYS A 450 -12.93 -32.24 -5.23
N ALA A 451 -12.05 -31.34 -4.78
CA ALA A 451 -12.23 -30.62 -3.53
C ALA A 451 -13.56 -29.86 -3.54
N ASN A 452 -14.25 -29.84 -2.40
CA ASN A 452 -15.56 -29.21 -2.24
C ASN A 452 -15.41 -27.68 -2.04
N ILE A 453 -14.78 -27.05 -3.03
CA ILE A 453 -14.48 -25.63 -3.12
C ILE A 453 -15.24 -25.07 -4.32
N GLY A 454 -15.95 -23.95 -4.10
CA GLY A 454 -16.71 -23.24 -5.12
C GLY A 454 -16.21 -21.80 -5.31
N GLU A 455 -16.11 -21.38 -6.58
CA GLU A 455 -15.61 -20.07 -7.01
C GLU A 455 -16.70 -19.15 -7.63
N GLY A 456 -17.95 -19.64 -7.71
CA GLY A 456 -19.06 -18.92 -8.34
C GLY A 456 -19.79 -17.93 -7.43
N GLY A 457 -19.27 -17.69 -6.23
CA GLY A 457 -19.94 -16.94 -5.18
C GLY A 457 -21.25 -17.57 -4.69
N GLY A 458 -22.03 -16.77 -3.95
CA GLY A 458 -23.33 -17.16 -3.43
C GLY A 458 -23.70 -16.34 -2.20
N THR A 459 -24.84 -16.66 -1.60
CA THR A 459 -25.33 -16.03 -0.38
C THR A 459 -25.45 -17.09 0.71
N ALA A 460 -24.99 -16.80 1.92
CA ALA A 460 -25.21 -17.68 3.06
C ALA A 460 -26.72 -17.71 3.37
N PRO A 461 -27.30 -18.85 3.77
CA PRO A 461 -28.64 -18.84 4.35
C PRO A 461 -28.73 -17.89 5.54
N ALA A 462 -29.88 -17.25 5.70
CA ALA A 462 -30.23 -16.49 6.89
C ALA A 462 -29.99 -17.33 8.15
N SER A 463 -29.26 -16.77 9.10
CA SER A 463 -29.19 -17.30 10.45
C SER A 463 -30.51 -17.03 11.17
N LYS A 464 -30.82 -17.83 12.19
CA LYS A 464 -32.00 -17.60 13.05
C LYS A 464 -31.69 -16.69 14.25
N GLY A 465 -30.50 -16.06 14.24
CA GLY A 465 -29.93 -15.34 15.37
C GLY A 465 -29.47 -16.27 16.49
N GLU A 466 -29.28 -15.69 17.68
CA GLU A 466 -28.92 -16.41 18.90
C GLU A 466 -29.91 -17.55 19.18
N CYS A 467 -29.40 -18.70 19.59
CA CYS A 467 -30.23 -19.81 20.00
C CYS A 467 -31.04 -19.41 21.25
N LYS A 468 -32.33 -19.72 21.26
CA LYS A 468 -33.26 -19.43 22.37
C LYS A 468 -33.82 -20.70 22.97
#